data_AF-A0AAD7N3E4-F1
#
_entry.id   AF-A0AAD7N3E4-F1
#
_cell.length_a   1.000
_cell.length_b   1.000
_cell.length_c   1.000
_cell.angle_alpha   90.00
_cell.angle_beta   90.00
_cell.angle_gamma   90.00
#
_symmetry.space_group_name_H-M   'P 1'
#
loop_
_entity.id
_entity.type
_entity.pdbx_description
1 polymer ?
#
loop_
_entity_poly.entity_id
_entity_poly.type
_entity_poly.pdbx_seq_one_letter_code
_entity_poly.pdbx_strand_id
1 'polypeptide(L)'
;MSSSILVSRLSVDDAQAAATVYVRGMLSHAVHLRIQPLDKRPPIPTQINIKAQTFRDMLAAGQSRFVKAVVPGEGVAGVAIWMLFDGKKAQLEDENFVRALPRERTKEEEAEALVGVDVELRKQLGATSSATRDKIMGDSKYWYLSLMVVDPKYQQQGIGKALLDFLDEQSEGGRLKWPALKRGSAR
;
A
#
# COMPACT_ATOMS: atom_id res chain seq x y z
N MET A 1 -1.68 28.81 10.79
CA MET A 1 -2.71 28.52 9.76
C MET A 1 -2.65 27.03 9.50
N SER A 2 -3.77 26.31 9.60
CA SER A 2 -3.78 24.87 9.27
C SER A 2 -3.70 24.76 7.75
N SER A 3 -2.59 24.23 7.22
CA SER A 3 -2.48 23.93 5.79
C SER A 3 -3.58 22.93 5.42
N SER A 4 -4.35 23.23 4.38
CA SER A 4 -5.39 22.33 3.89
C SER A 4 -4.74 21.07 3.33
N ILE A 5 -5.13 19.89 3.83
CA ILE A 5 -4.63 18.60 3.37
C ILE A 5 -5.55 18.11 2.26
N LEU A 6 -5.00 17.83 1.08
CA LEU A 6 -5.74 17.26 -0.04
C LEU A 6 -5.57 15.74 -0.05
N VAL A 7 -6.68 15.00 0.00
CA VAL A 7 -6.66 13.52 -0.05
C VAL A 7 -7.29 13.04 -1.34
N SER A 8 -6.64 12.08 -2.00
CA SER A 8 -7.09 11.53 -3.28
C SER A 8 -6.52 10.13 -3.52
N ARG A 9 -7.02 9.44 -4.56
CA ARG A 9 -6.41 8.19 -5.03
C ARG A 9 -5.02 8.47 -5.60
N LEU A 10 -4.11 7.53 -5.38
CA LEU A 10 -2.75 7.58 -5.91
C LEU A 10 -2.74 7.02 -7.34
N SER A 11 -2.15 7.75 -8.28
CA SER A 11 -1.94 7.33 -9.67
C SER A 11 -0.55 6.73 -9.88
N VAL A 12 -0.31 6.15 -11.06
CA VAL A 12 1.02 5.65 -11.44
C VAL A 12 2.09 6.76 -11.40
N ASP A 13 1.72 7.99 -11.76
CA ASP A 13 2.62 9.15 -11.78
C ASP A 13 3.07 9.55 -10.36
N ASP A 14 2.25 9.27 -9.36
CA ASP A 14 2.58 9.56 -7.95
C ASP A 14 3.55 8.54 -7.33
N ALA A 15 3.80 7.40 -7.99
CA ALA A 15 4.50 6.27 -7.39
C ALA A 15 5.88 6.63 -6.83
N GLN A 16 6.60 7.54 -7.49
CA GLN A 16 7.92 8.00 -7.03
C GLN A 16 7.83 8.83 -5.74
N ALA A 17 6.87 9.77 -5.68
CA ALA A 17 6.66 10.61 -4.50
C ALA A 17 6.17 9.76 -3.31
N ALA A 18 5.24 8.84 -3.57
CA ALA A 18 4.76 7.89 -2.58
C ALA A 18 5.86 6.97 -2.04
N ALA A 19 6.72 6.46 -2.92
CA ALA A 19 7.88 5.65 -2.52
C ALA A 19 8.87 6.44 -1.67
N THR A 20 9.06 7.73 -1.96
CA THR A 20 9.89 8.62 -1.13
C THR A 20 9.34 8.73 0.29
N VAL A 21 8.04 8.98 0.44
CA VAL A 21 7.36 9.00 1.75
C VAL A 21 7.51 7.66 2.47
N TYR A 22 7.31 6.54 1.76
CA TYR A 22 7.50 5.20 2.32
C TYR A 22 8.91 5.00 2.86
N VAL A 23 9.94 5.22 2.02
CA VAL A 23 11.34 4.95 2.39
C VAL A 23 11.73 5.76 3.63
N ARG A 24 11.37 7.06 3.66
CA ARG A 24 11.63 7.93 4.82
C ARG A 24 10.92 7.46 6.07
N GLY A 25 9.64 7.13 5.98
CA GLY A 25 8.87 6.63 7.12
C GLY A 25 9.37 5.28 7.64
N MET A 26 9.99 4.46 6.78
CA MET A 26 10.54 3.15 7.15
C MET A 26 11.98 3.19 7.68
N LEU A 27 12.61 4.36 7.74
CA LEU A 27 13.95 4.51 8.35
C LEU A 27 13.92 4.25 9.87
N SER A 28 12.82 4.58 10.54
CA SER A 28 12.65 4.39 11.98
C SER A 28 11.63 3.29 12.35
N HIS A 29 11.06 2.60 11.36
CA HIS A 29 10.02 1.60 11.60
C HIS A 29 10.60 0.31 12.19
N ALA A 30 10.31 0.01 13.46
CA ALA A 30 10.94 -1.07 14.22
C ALA A 30 10.86 -2.45 13.54
N VAL A 31 9.70 -2.83 13.00
CA VAL A 31 9.55 -4.12 12.28
C VAL A 31 10.40 -4.13 11.00
N HIS A 32 10.47 -3.01 10.30
CA HIS A 32 11.25 -2.94 9.06
C HIS A 32 12.76 -2.95 9.34
N LEU A 33 13.20 -2.36 10.45
CA LEU A 33 14.59 -2.43 10.91
C LEU A 33 15.03 -3.84 11.28
N ARG A 34 14.11 -4.67 11.81
CA ARG A 34 14.39 -6.09 12.07
C ARG A 34 14.52 -6.90 10.79
N ILE A 35 13.67 -6.63 9.79
CA ILE A 35 13.69 -7.33 8.51
C ILE A 35 14.87 -6.88 7.63
N GLN A 36 15.18 -5.58 7.63
CA GLN A 36 16.21 -4.99 6.79
C GLN A 36 16.94 -3.90 7.60
N PRO A 37 18.01 -4.26 8.32
CA PRO A 37 18.85 -3.32 9.08
C PRO A 37 19.41 -2.20 8.20
N LEU A 38 19.59 -0.98 8.74
CA LEU A 38 19.97 0.21 7.98
C LEU A 38 21.31 0.04 7.25
N ASP A 39 22.28 -0.61 7.88
CA ASP A 39 23.63 -0.88 7.38
C ASP A 39 23.64 -1.87 6.20
N LYS A 40 22.55 -2.63 6.03
CA LYS A 40 22.38 -3.60 4.93
C LYS A 40 21.51 -3.09 3.79
N ARG A 41 20.93 -1.89 3.92
CA ARG A 41 20.05 -1.33 2.89
C ARG A 41 20.86 -0.79 1.71
N PRO A 42 20.33 -0.88 0.48
CA PRO A 42 20.92 -0.15 -0.64
C PRO A 42 20.79 1.37 -0.42
N PRO A 43 21.48 2.20 -1.20
CA PRO A 43 21.35 3.66 -1.13
C PRO A 43 19.89 4.13 -1.22
N ILE A 44 19.54 5.23 -0.56
CA ILE A 44 18.16 5.77 -0.53
C ILE A 44 17.54 5.93 -1.93
N PRO A 45 18.23 6.49 -2.94
CA PRO A 45 17.67 6.61 -4.29
C PRO A 45 17.28 5.25 -4.89
N THR A 46 18.10 4.22 -4.67
CA THR A 46 17.82 2.84 -5.11
C THR A 46 16.60 2.27 -4.41
N GLN A 47 16.49 2.44 -3.08
CA GLN A 47 15.30 2.01 -2.32
C GLN A 47 14.02 2.66 -2.85
N ILE A 48 14.07 3.97 -3.17
CA ILE A 48 12.93 4.71 -3.70
C ILE A 48 12.53 4.14 -5.06
N ASN A 49 13.48 3.88 -5.97
CA ASN A 49 13.19 3.32 -7.30
C ASN A 49 12.56 1.93 -7.22
N ILE A 50 13.13 1.02 -6.41
CA ILE A 50 12.58 -0.33 -6.18
C ILE A 50 11.15 -0.23 -5.64
N LYS A 51 10.91 0.66 -4.68
CA LYS A 51 9.60 0.81 -4.06
C LYS A 51 8.59 1.47 -4.99
N ALA A 52 9.02 2.47 -5.77
CA ALA A 52 8.18 3.11 -6.78
C ALA A 52 7.72 2.08 -7.81
N GLN A 53 8.65 1.24 -8.30
CA GLN A 53 8.28 0.16 -9.22
C GLN A 53 7.28 -0.81 -8.58
N THR A 54 7.50 -1.19 -7.31
CA THR A 54 6.54 -2.02 -6.57
C THR A 54 5.15 -1.39 -6.48
N PHE A 55 5.06 -0.08 -6.25
CA PHE A 55 3.78 0.62 -6.24
C PHE A 55 3.13 0.65 -7.63
N ARG A 56 3.89 0.86 -8.70
CA ARG A 56 3.38 0.76 -10.07
C ARG A 56 2.82 -0.63 -10.36
N ASP A 57 3.54 -1.69 -9.99
CA ASP A 57 3.10 -3.08 -10.17
C ASP A 57 1.80 -3.37 -9.38
N MET A 58 1.72 -2.89 -8.13
CA MET A 58 0.52 -3.07 -7.30
C MET A 58 -0.69 -2.29 -7.81
N LEU A 59 -0.48 -1.07 -8.31
CA LEU A 59 -1.52 -0.27 -8.95
C LEU A 59 -2.02 -0.96 -10.22
N ALA A 60 -1.11 -1.45 -11.06
CA ALA A 60 -1.42 -2.19 -12.28
C ALA A 60 -2.26 -3.45 -12.01
N ALA A 61 -1.91 -4.22 -10.96
CA ALA A 61 -2.61 -5.44 -10.58
C ALA A 61 -4.05 -5.22 -10.08
N GLY A 62 -4.39 -4.03 -9.60
CA GLY A 62 -5.76 -3.65 -9.20
C GLY A 62 -6.33 -4.33 -7.96
N GLN A 63 -5.51 -5.06 -7.20
CA GLN A 63 -5.90 -5.71 -5.94
C GLN A 63 -5.76 -4.79 -4.71
N SER A 64 -5.14 -3.63 -4.89
CA SER A 64 -4.89 -2.65 -3.83
C SER A 64 -5.59 -1.32 -4.13
N ARG A 65 -5.96 -0.59 -3.08
CA ARG A 65 -6.39 0.81 -3.16
C ARG A 65 -5.36 1.68 -2.47
N PHE A 66 -4.77 2.56 -3.26
CA PHE A 66 -3.80 3.51 -2.77
C PHE A 66 -4.47 4.87 -2.62
N VAL A 67 -4.27 5.47 -1.45
CA VAL A 67 -4.68 6.83 -1.14
C VAL A 67 -3.43 7.63 -0.80
N LYS A 68 -3.36 8.86 -1.30
CA LYS A 68 -2.31 9.82 -0.99
C LYS A 68 -2.91 11.02 -0.30
N ALA A 69 -2.15 11.60 0.63
CA ALA A 69 -2.37 12.91 1.19
C ALA A 69 -1.30 13.86 0.66
N VAL A 70 -1.71 15.04 0.21
CA VAL A 70 -0.86 16.06 -0.41
C VAL A 70 -0.98 17.35 0.38
N VAL A 71 0.17 17.95 0.70
CA VAL A 71 0.25 19.31 1.23
C VAL A 71 0.50 20.24 0.03
N PRO A 72 -0.40 21.20 -0.27
CA PRO A 72 -0.25 22.11 -1.40
C PRO A 72 1.10 22.84 -1.38
N GLY A 73 1.79 22.85 -2.52
CA GLY A 73 3.13 23.45 -2.65
C GLY A 73 4.29 22.60 -2.11
N GLU A 74 4.02 21.56 -1.32
CA GLU A 74 5.06 20.70 -0.73
C GLU A 74 5.08 19.26 -1.26
N GLY A 75 3.94 18.77 -1.75
CA GLY A 75 3.82 17.45 -2.39
C GLY A 75 3.21 16.37 -1.51
N VAL A 76 3.47 15.10 -1.85
CA VAL A 76 2.91 13.94 -1.13
C VAL A 76 3.48 13.88 0.29
N ALA A 77 2.60 13.86 1.28
CA ALA A 77 2.92 13.87 2.70
C ALA A 77 2.58 12.54 3.40
N GLY A 78 1.69 11.74 2.81
CA GLY A 78 1.28 10.45 3.38
C GLY A 78 0.67 9.53 2.34
N VAL A 79 0.74 8.23 2.61
CA VAL A 79 0.21 7.17 1.74
C VAL A 79 -0.46 6.11 2.61
N ALA A 80 -1.63 5.64 2.19
CA ALA A 80 -2.31 4.47 2.73
C ALA A 80 -2.59 3.46 1.63
N ILE A 81 -2.45 2.17 1.95
CA ILE A 81 -2.73 1.05 1.05
C ILE A 81 -3.72 0.12 1.72
N TRP A 82 -4.80 -0.16 1.00
CA TRP A 82 -5.80 -1.15 1.40
C TRP A 82 -5.75 -2.31 0.44
N MET A 83 -5.79 -3.51 0.99
CA MET A 83 -5.80 -4.73 0.20
C MET A 83 -7.13 -5.43 0.38
N LEU A 84 -7.67 -5.92 -0.73
CA LEU A 84 -8.84 -6.78 -0.70
C LEU A 84 -8.39 -8.20 -0.47
N PHE A 85 -8.87 -8.80 0.60
CA PHE A 85 -8.84 -10.24 0.78
C PHE A 85 -10.17 -10.82 0.32
N ASP A 86 -10.09 -11.80 -0.57
CA ASP A 86 -11.22 -12.61 -1.02
C ASP A 86 -10.76 -14.06 -0.82
N GLY A 87 -11.45 -14.83 0.03
CA GLY A 87 -11.03 -16.17 0.47
C GLY A 87 -10.75 -17.16 -0.68
N LYS A 88 -11.12 -16.82 -1.91
CA LYS A 88 -10.62 -17.40 -3.16
C LYS A 88 -9.82 -16.31 -3.87
N LYS A 89 -8.52 -16.52 -4.16
CA LYS A 89 -7.64 -15.59 -4.91
C LYS A 89 -8.45 -14.80 -5.95
N ALA A 90 -8.81 -13.56 -5.62
CA ALA A 90 -9.89 -12.84 -6.29
C ALA A 90 -9.60 -12.65 -7.78
N GLN A 91 -10.51 -13.11 -8.64
CA GLN A 91 -10.71 -12.52 -9.97
C GLN A 91 -11.64 -11.31 -9.77
N LEU A 92 -11.11 -10.09 -9.86
CA LEU A 92 -11.89 -8.85 -9.72
C LEU A 92 -12.28 -8.31 -11.10
N GLU A 93 -13.47 -8.61 -11.63
CA GLU A 93 -14.01 -7.94 -12.84
C GLU A 93 -14.50 -6.51 -12.52
N ASP A 94 -13.58 -5.57 -12.25
CA ASP A 94 -13.94 -4.15 -12.20
C ASP A 94 -13.58 -3.51 -13.55
N GLU A 95 -14.60 -3.26 -14.38
CA GLU A 95 -14.49 -2.75 -15.77
C GLU A 95 -13.90 -1.33 -15.86
N ASN A 96 -13.84 -0.59 -14.75
CA ASN A 96 -13.27 0.76 -14.69
C ASN A 96 -11.78 0.77 -14.28
N PHE A 97 -11.12 -0.38 -14.32
CA PHE A 97 -9.76 -0.53 -13.83
C PHE A 97 -8.80 -0.89 -14.96
N VAL A 98 -7.82 -0.03 -15.21
CA VAL A 98 -6.71 -0.32 -16.13
C VAL A 98 -5.87 -1.43 -15.50
N ARG A 99 -6.19 -2.69 -15.83
CA ARG A 99 -5.34 -3.84 -15.60
C ARG A 99 -4.16 -3.74 -16.55
N ALA A 100 -3.06 -3.13 -16.12
CA ALA A 100 -1.78 -3.53 -16.66
C ALA A 100 -1.39 -4.84 -15.95
N LEU A 101 -1.01 -5.86 -16.70
CA LEU A 101 -0.43 -7.06 -16.09
C LEU A 101 0.78 -6.63 -15.25
N PRO A 102 0.98 -7.17 -14.04
CA PRO A 102 2.23 -6.93 -13.32
C PRO A 102 3.38 -7.29 -14.24
N ARG A 103 4.33 -6.38 -14.41
CA ARG A 103 5.52 -6.66 -15.22
C ARG A 103 6.27 -7.80 -14.56
N GLU A 104 6.67 -8.81 -15.34
CA GLU A 104 7.64 -9.79 -14.85
C GLU A 104 8.93 -9.05 -14.52
N ARG A 105 9.35 -9.15 -13.24
CA ARG A 105 10.64 -8.61 -12.82
C ARG A 105 11.73 -9.53 -13.33
N THR A 106 12.85 -8.96 -13.75
CA THR A 106 14.03 -9.76 -14.03
C THR A 106 14.61 -10.32 -12.74
N LYS A 107 15.41 -11.38 -12.82
CA LYS A 107 16.07 -11.96 -11.64
C LYS A 107 16.97 -10.94 -10.94
N GLU A 108 17.56 -10.03 -11.70
CA GLU A 108 18.41 -8.96 -11.19
C GLU A 108 17.60 -7.96 -10.38
N GLU A 109 16.41 -7.56 -10.85
CA GLU A 109 15.52 -6.65 -10.13
C GLU A 109 14.94 -7.28 -8.86
N GLU A 110 14.67 -8.59 -8.88
CA GLU A 110 14.28 -9.35 -7.68
C GLU A 110 15.44 -9.42 -6.68
N ALA A 111 16.65 -9.72 -7.15
CA ALA A 111 17.83 -9.75 -6.29
C ALA A 111 18.09 -8.38 -5.65
N GLU A 112 18.02 -7.30 -6.43
CA GLU A 112 18.19 -5.93 -5.96
C GLU A 112 17.14 -5.55 -4.90
N ALA A 113 15.87 -5.93 -5.13
CA ALA A 113 14.78 -5.68 -4.18
C ALA A 113 14.90 -6.43 -2.85
N LEU A 114 15.75 -7.47 -2.80
CA LEU A 114 15.97 -8.32 -1.63
C LEU A 114 17.32 -8.08 -0.95
N VAL A 115 18.14 -7.14 -1.45
CA VAL A 115 19.43 -6.80 -0.83
C VAL A 115 19.23 -6.42 0.64
N GLY A 116 19.90 -7.17 1.53
CA GLY A 116 19.88 -6.94 2.97
C GLY A 116 18.58 -7.34 3.69
N VAL A 117 17.60 -7.88 2.96
CA VAL A 117 16.33 -8.35 3.52
C VAL A 117 16.52 -9.74 4.12
N ASP A 118 16.15 -9.92 5.39
CA ASP A 118 15.94 -11.23 5.98
C ASP A 118 14.65 -11.83 5.41
N VAL A 119 14.82 -12.63 4.36
CA VAL A 119 13.72 -13.24 3.60
C VAL A 119 12.92 -14.20 4.47
N GLU A 120 13.58 -14.95 5.36
CA GLU A 120 12.90 -15.93 6.21
C GLU A 120 12.09 -15.25 7.30
N LEU A 121 12.64 -14.23 7.97
CA LEU A 121 11.89 -13.43 8.94
C LEU A 121 10.69 -12.73 8.27
N ARG A 122 10.89 -12.18 7.05
CA ARG A 122 9.80 -11.56 6.29
C ARG A 122 8.68 -12.57 5.99
N LYS A 123 9.02 -13.79 5.57
CA LYS A 123 8.04 -14.87 5.33
C LYS A 123 7.31 -15.24 6.61
N GLN A 124 8.02 -15.42 7.73
CA GLN A 124 7.43 -15.77 9.03
C GLN A 124 6.43 -14.72 9.52
N LEU A 125 6.80 -13.43 9.43
CA LEU A 125 5.91 -12.32 9.79
C LEU A 125 4.67 -12.27 8.87
N GLY A 126 4.86 -12.46 7.57
CA GLY A 126 3.77 -12.55 6.59
C GLY A 126 2.81 -13.70 6.91
N ALA A 127 3.34 -14.90 7.16
CA ALA A 127 2.56 -16.09 7.51
C ALA A 127 1.79 -15.90 8.81
N THR A 128 2.43 -15.35 9.85
CA THR A 128 1.78 -15.08 11.14
C THR A 128 0.65 -14.06 10.99
N SER A 129 0.87 -13.00 10.21
CA SER A 129 -0.13 -11.98 9.92
C SER A 129 -1.31 -12.57 9.13
N SER A 130 -1.05 -13.43 8.15
CA SER A 130 -2.09 -14.14 7.38
C SER A 130 -2.90 -15.09 8.26
N ALA A 131 -2.24 -15.98 9.01
CA ALA A 131 -2.94 -16.92 9.90
C ALA A 131 -3.81 -16.21 10.95
N THR A 132 -3.35 -15.06 11.45
CA THR A 132 -4.14 -14.23 12.37
C THR A 132 -5.39 -13.68 11.68
N ARG A 133 -5.26 -13.15 10.46
CA ARG A 133 -6.41 -12.68 9.69
C ARG A 133 -7.39 -13.81 9.38
N ASP A 134 -6.91 -14.96 8.94
CA ASP A 134 -7.74 -16.12 8.61
C ASP A 134 -8.51 -16.60 9.84
N LYS A 135 -7.86 -16.62 11.02
CA LYS A 135 -8.51 -16.99 12.30
C LYS A 135 -9.63 -16.02 12.70
N ILE A 136 -9.46 -14.71 12.46
CA ILE A 136 -10.41 -13.67 12.89
C ILE A 136 -11.54 -13.51 11.88
N MET A 137 -11.22 -13.49 10.59
CA MET A 137 -12.14 -13.12 9.52
C MET A 137 -12.77 -14.34 8.83
N GLY A 138 -12.19 -15.53 8.99
CA GLY A 138 -12.60 -16.75 8.31
C GLY A 138 -12.56 -16.60 6.79
N ASP A 139 -13.57 -17.13 6.12
CA ASP A 139 -13.72 -17.07 4.65
C ASP A 139 -14.34 -15.76 4.15
N SER A 140 -14.50 -14.76 5.03
CA SER A 140 -15.14 -13.50 4.65
C SER A 140 -14.28 -12.70 3.68
N LYS A 141 -14.92 -12.04 2.73
CA LYS A 141 -14.29 -11.01 1.90
C LYS A 141 -14.20 -9.71 2.69
N TYR A 142 -13.00 -9.15 2.83
CA TYR A 142 -12.80 -7.91 3.58
C TYR A 142 -11.65 -7.07 2.98
N TRP A 143 -11.74 -5.77 3.20
CA TRP A 143 -10.62 -4.86 3.00
C TRP A 143 -9.86 -4.73 4.31
N TYR A 144 -8.55 -4.63 4.24
CA TYR A 144 -7.74 -4.28 5.39
C TYR A 144 -6.68 -3.26 5.01
N LEU A 145 -6.35 -2.38 5.97
CA LEU A 145 -5.25 -1.45 5.86
C LEU A 145 -3.94 -2.22 5.95
N SER A 146 -3.25 -2.39 4.82
CA SER A 146 -1.98 -3.12 4.76
C SER A 146 -0.79 -2.24 5.10
N LEU A 147 -0.89 -0.94 4.81
CA LEU A 147 0.14 0.05 5.07
C LEU A 147 -0.50 1.41 5.27
N MET A 148 -0.02 2.16 6.27
CA MET A 148 -0.18 3.61 6.33
C MET A 148 1.14 4.22 6.76
N VAL A 149 1.60 5.23 6.03
CA VAL A 149 2.85 5.92 6.31
C VAL A 149 2.65 7.42 6.09
N VAL A 150 3.14 8.21 7.05
CA VAL A 150 3.21 9.66 6.96
C VAL A 150 4.69 10.03 6.98
N ASP A 151 5.12 10.88 6.05
CA ASP A 151 6.51 11.35 6.03
C ASP A 151 6.80 12.03 7.38
N PRO A 152 7.93 11.71 8.05
CA PRO A 152 8.28 12.27 9.35
C PRO A 152 8.13 13.79 9.45
N LYS A 153 8.39 14.52 8.35
CA LYS A 153 8.25 15.98 8.29
C LYS A 153 6.82 16.47 8.54
N TYR A 154 5.80 15.68 8.19
CA TYR A 154 4.37 16.06 8.29
C TYR A 154 3.61 15.31 9.40
N GLN A 155 4.32 14.65 10.32
CA GLN A 155 3.69 13.99 11.46
C GLN A 155 3.00 15.01 12.38
N GLN A 156 1.98 14.54 13.10
CA GLN A 156 1.16 15.35 14.03
C GLN A 156 0.35 16.48 13.36
N GLN A 157 0.24 16.51 12.04
CA GLN A 157 -0.54 17.51 11.29
C GLN A 157 -1.93 16.99 10.87
N GLY A 158 -2.38 15.85 11.37
CA GLY A 158 -3.67 15.26 11.00
C GLY A 158 -3.68 14.47 9.69
N ILE A 159 -2.54 14.32 8.99
CA ILE A 159 -2.41 13.57 7.73
C ILE A 159 -2.94 12.14 7.84
N GLY A 160 -2.55 11.42 8.90
CA GLY A 160 -3.00 10.04 9.12
C GLY A 160 -4.52 9.94 9.32
N LYS A 161 -5.11 10.91 10.04
CA LYS A 161 -6.57 10.98 10.22
C LYS A 161 -7.25 11.24 8.88
N ALA A 162 -6.77 12.21 8.10
CA ALA A 162 -7.32 12.54 6.80
C ALA A 162 -7.28 11.35 5.81
N LEU A 163 -6.22 10.54 5.85
CA LEU A 163 -6.13 9.31 5.05
C LEU A 163 -7.18 8.26 5.44
N LEU A 164 -7.49 8.13 6.74
CA LEU A 164 -8.51 7.21 7.25
C LEU A 164 -9.92 7.71 6.93
N ASP A 165 -10.21 8.98 7.24
CA ASP A 165 -11.52 9.60 7.02
C ASP A 165 -11.94 9.50 5.54
N PHE A 166 -11.01 9.77 4.61
CA PHE A 166 -11.28 9.70 3.17
C PHE A 166 -11.80 8.32 2.75
N LEU A 167 -11.45 7.25 3.45
CA LEU A 167 -11.86 5.91 3.09
C LEU A 167 -13.13 5.47 3.79
N ASP A 168 -13.34 5.93 5.03
CA ASP A 168 -14.61 5.77 5.72
C ASP A 168 -15.74 6.43 4.91
N GLU A 169 -15.50 7.63 4.34
CA GLU A 169 -16.42 8.31 3.43
C GLU A 169 -16.71 7.53 2.15
N GLN A 170 -15.77 6.69 1.69
CA GLN A 170 -15.97 5.79 0.54
C GLN A 170 -16.68 4.48 0.95
N SER A 171 -17.03 4.33 2.23
CA SER A 171 -17.68 3.15 2.81
C SER A 171 -19.04 3.52 3.42
N GLU A 172 -20.14 3.33 2.68
CA GLU A 172 -21.47 3.56 3.27
C GLU A 172 -21.77 2.49 4.34
N GLY A 173 -21.84 2.91 5.61
CA GLY A 173 -22.26 2.07 6.74
C GLY A 173 -21.23 1.03 7.18
N GLY A 174 -19.93 1.31 7.02
CA GLY A 174 -18.85 0.35 7.35
C GLY A 174 -18.71 -0.79 6.32
N ARG A 175 -19.41 -0.69 5.18
CA ARG A 175 -19.24 -1.57 4.02
C ARG A 175 -18.69 -0.74 2.88
N LEU A 176 -17.40 -0.89 2.56
CA LEU A 176 -16.74 -0.21 1.45
C LEU A 176 -17.53 -0.37 0.14
N LYS A 177 -18.13 0.72 -0.36
CA LYS A 177 -18.67 0.82 -1.72
C LYS A 177 -17.54 1.24 -2.66
N TRP A 178 -16.51 0.40 -2.73
CA TRP A 178 -15.78 0.27 -3.99
C TRP A 178 -16.68 -0.49 -4.98
N PRO A 179 -16.70 -0.24 -6.31
CA PRO A 179 -17.69 -0.83 -7.22
C PRO A 179 -17.94 -2.28 -6.84
N ALA A 180 -19.16 -2.52 -6.33
CA ALA A 180 -19.64 -3.86 -6.18
C ALA A 180 -19.74 -4.37 -7.61
N LEU A 181 -18.69 -5.05 -8.04
CA LEU A 181 -18.75 -6.13 -9.02
C LEU A 181 -20.16 -6.69 -8.98
N LYS A 182 -20.93 -6.41 -10.04
CA LYS A 182 -22.33 -6.82 -10.13
C LYS A 182 -22.36 -8.29 -9.72
N ARG A 183 -23.11 -8.63 -8.69
CA ARG A 183 -23.40 -10.03 -8.39
C ARG A 183 -24.06 -10.56 -9.65
N GLY A 184 -23.31 -11.31 -10.45
CA GLY A 184 -23.83 -12.06 -11.56
C GLY A 184 -24.97 -12.90 -10.99
N SER A 185 -26.19 -12.53 -11.32
CA SER A 185 -27.35 -13.35 -11.03
C SER A 185 -27.20 -14.59 -11.90
N ALA A 186 -26.72 -15.68 -11.32
CA ALA A 186 -26.95 -16.99 -11.89
C ALA A 186 -28.46 -17.19 -11.90
N ARG A 187 -29.05 -17.22 -13.10
CA ARG A 187 -30.36 -17.81 -13.35
C ARG A 187 -30.18 -19.31 -13.51
#